data_AF-A0A317DAQ4-F1
#
_entry.id   AF-A0A317DAQ4-F1
#
_cell.length_a   1.000
_cell.length_b   1.000
_cell.length_c   1.000
_cell.angle_alpha   90.00
_cell.angle_beta   90.00
_cell.angle_gamma   90.00
#
_symmetry.space_group_name_H-M   'P 1'
#
loop_
_entity.id
_entity.type
_entity.pdbx_description
1 polymer ?
#
loop_
_entity_poly.entity_id
_entity_poly.type
_entity_poly.pdbx_seq_one_letter_code
_entity_poly.pdbx_strand_id
1 'polypeptide(L)' 'MSRIALPRPTLLPGLSRLWRDRHTLQLGVGPGPAALLELANPRAAHLLDLLDGTRSERTVLAHAVTTRVTADEARTLLD' A
#
# COMPACT_ATOMS: atom_id res chain seq x y z
N MET A 1 -10.76 3.00 17.45
CA MET A 1 -10.03 4.30 17.50
C MET A 1 -10.24 4.98 16.15
N SER A 2 -10.53 6.28 16.11
CA SER A 2 -10.72 6.98 14.83
C SER A 2 -9.35 7.28 14.23
N ARG A 3 -9.04 6.72 13.06
CA ARG A 3 -7.77 6.94 12.38
C ARG A 3 -7.73 8.33 11.75
N ILE A 4 -6.57 8.98 11.84
CA ILE A 4 -6.29 10.25 11.15
C ILE A 4 -5.98 9.92 9.68
N ALA A 5 -6.72 10.53 8.75
CA ALA A 5 -6.48 10.35 7.33
C ALA A 5 -5.10 10.92 6.92
N LEU A 6 -4.38 10.20 6.07
CA LEU A 6 -3.09 10.61 5.54
C LEU A 6 -3.30 11.69 4.46
N PRO A 7 -2.78 12.92 4.65
CA PRO A 7 -3.05 14.01 3.72
C PRO A 7 -2.44 13.76 2.34
N ARG A 8 -1.20 13.23 2.29
CA ARG A 8 -0.50 12.82 1.06
C ARG A 8 0.46 11.66 1.36
N PRO A 9 -0.02 10.41 1.38
CA PRO A 9 0.83 9.27 1.69
C PRO A 9 1.94 9.09 0.66
N THR A 10 3.14 8.78 1.15
CA THR A 10 4.34 8.56 0.34
C THR A 10 5.03 7.30 0.81
N LEU A 11 5.29 6.36 -0.09
CA LEU A 11 6.22 5.27 0.18
C LEU A 11 7.64 5.80 0.18
N LEU A 12 8.47 5.25 1.07
CA LEU A 12 9.89 5.58 1.11
C LEU A 12 10.49 5.39 -0.30
N PRO A 13 11.10 6.42 -0.91
CA PRO A 13 11.69 6.29 -2.24
C PRO A 13 12.82 5.25 -2.24
N GLY A 14 12.95 4.50 -3.34
CA GLY A 14 13.97 3.45 -3.47
C GLY A 14 13.67 2.16 -2.70
N LEU A 15 12.52 2.09 -2.01
CA LEU A 15 12.06 0.87 -1.35
C LEU A 15 11.71 -0.19 -2.41
N SER A 16 12.56 -1.20 -2.50
CA SER A 16 12.37 -2.29 -3.46
C SER A 16 11.20 -3.20 -3.06
N ARG A 17 10.57 -3.86 -4.02
CA ARG A 17 9.40 -4.72 -3.80
C ARG A 17 9.69 -6.13 -4.25
N LEU A 18 9.43 -7.11 -3.39
CA LEU A 18 9.67 -8.52 -3.67
C LEU A 18 8.50 -9.37 -3.19
N TRP A 19 7.81 -10.02 -4.12
CA TRP A 19 6.80 -11.02 -3.78
C TRP A 19 7.49 -12.27 -3.22
N ARG A 20 7.06 -12.70 -2.04
CA ARG A 20 7.50 -13.96 -1.41
C ARG A 20 6.59 -15.11 -1.78
N ASP A 21 5.31 -14.81 -1.89
CA ASP A 21 4.28 -15.69 -2.40
C ASP A 21 3.16 -14.84 -3.03
N ARG A 22 1.99 -15.43 -3.28
CA ARG A 22 0.85 -14.74 -3.91
C ARG A 22 0.28 -13.61 -3.06
N HIS A 23 0.35 -13.72 -1.73
CA HIS A 23 -0.30 -12.83 -0.77
C HIS A 23 0.70 -12.06 0.09
N THR A 24 1.97 -12.44 0.09
CA THR A 24 3.01 -11.78 0.90
C THR A 24 3.94 -10.94 0.03
N LEU A 25 3.91 -9.63 0.25
CA LEU A 25 4.81 -8.67 -0.38
C LEU A 25 5.86 -8.18 0.63
N GLN A 26 7.13 -8.33 0.29
CA GLN A 26 8.22 -7.71 1.02
C GLN A 26 8.54 -6.33 0.44
N LEU A 27 8.66 -5.36 1.34
CA LEU A 27 9.14 -4.01 1.06
C LEU A 27 10.55 -3.83 1.66
N GLY A 28 11.51 -3.49 0.80
CA GLY A 28 12.94 -3.45 1.08
C GLY A 28 13.62 -4.77 0.72
N VAL A 29 14.70 -4.72 -0.08
CA VAL A 29 15.59 -5.88 -0.31
C VAL A 29 17.02 -5.39 -0.10
N GLY A 30 17.66 -5.88 0.96
CA GLY A 30 18.99 -5.45 1.38
C GLY A 30 19.23 -5.75 2.87
N PRO A 31 20.40 -5.38 3.42
CA PRO A 31 20.73 -5.60 4.84
C PRO A 31 19.93 -4.69 5.80
N GLY A 32 19.09 -3.80 5.26
CA GLY A 32 18.24 -2.90 6.04
C GLY A 32 16.91 -3.53 6.47
N PRO A 33 16.12 -2.77 7.26
CA PRO A 33 14.80 -3.21 7.66
C PRO A 33 13.91 -3.44 6.44
N ALA A 34 13.22 -4.58 6.44
CA ALA A 34 12.22 -4.93 5.45
C ALA A 34 10.87 -5.14 6.15
N ALA A 35 9.80 -4.65 5.54
CA ALA A 35 8.44 -4.88 6.01
C ALA A 35 7.80 -6.00 5.19
N LEU A 36 7.09 -6.92 5.85
CA LEU A 36 6.26 -7.92 5.20
C LEU A 36 4.81 -7.46 5.28
N LEU A 37 4.16 -7.39 4.12
CA LEU A 37 2.75 -7.07 3.97
C LEU A 37 2.00 -8.33 3.58
N GLU A 38 1.06 -8.74 4.42
CA GLU A 38 0.07 -9.77 4.09
C GLU A 38 -1.14 -9.11 3.44
N LEU A 39 -1.36 -9.43 2.16
CA LEU A 39 -2.41 -8.86 1.34
C LEU A 39 -3.52 -9.89 1.13
N ALA A 40 -4.67 -9.66 1.75
CA ALA A 40 -5.88 -10.46 1.48
C ALA A 40 -6.21 -10.48 -0.02
N ASN A 41 -6.01 -9.34 -0.69
CA ASN A 41 -6.14 -9.17 -2.12
C ASN A 41 -4.80 -8.71 -2.73
N PRO A 42 -4.11 -9.55 -3.52
CA PRO A 42 -2.82 -9.21 -4.10
C PRO A 42 -2.85 -7.97 -5.00
N ARG A 43 -4.04 -7.62 -5.55
CA ARG A 43 -4.21 -6.40 -6.35
C ARG A 43 -4.05 -5.11 -5.55
N ALA A 44 -4.21 -5.17 -4.23
CA ALA A 44 -3.99 -4.02 -3.35
C ALA A 44 -2.55 -3.49 -3.46
N ALA A 45 -1.59 -4.32 -3.86
CA ALA A 45 -0.22 -3.88 -4.11
C ALA A 45 -0.10 -2.78 -5.18
N HIS A 46 -1.04 -2.66 -6.11
CA HIS A 46 -1.04 -1.56 -7.10
C HIS A 46 -1.30 -0.19 -6.46
N LEU A 47 -1.96 -0.15 -5.30
CA LEU A 47 -2.18 1.11 -4.59
C LEU A 47 -0.86 1.71 -4.09
N LEU A 48 0.17 0.88 -3.89
CA LEU A 48 1.52 1.33 -3.53
C LEU A 48 2.11 2.26 -4.60
N ASP A 49 1.75 2.08 -5.88
CA ASP A 49 2.21 2.95 -6.97
C ASP A 49 1.61 4.35 -6.92
N LEU A 50 0.54 4.56 -6.14
CA LEU A 50 -0.13 5.83 -5.96
C LEU A 50 0.45 6.65 -4.80
N LEU A 51 1.27 6.02 -3.95
CA LEU A 51 1.83 6.59 -2.74
C LEU A 51 3.13 7.35 -3.06
N ASP A 52 3.02 8.38 -3.89
CA ASP A 52 4.11 9.24 -4.34
C ASP A 52 4.06 10.65 -3.70
N GLY A 53 3.16 10.85 -2.73
CA GLY A 53 2.97 12.14 -2.08
C GLY A 53 2.21 13.18 -2.91
N THR A 54 1.68 12.82 -4.09
CA THR A 54 0.87 13.73 -4.91
C THR A 54 -0.63 13.57 -4.68
N ARG A 55 -1.06 12.39 -4.23
CA ARG A 55 -2.47 12.01 -4.04
C ARG A 55 -2.84 12.02 -2.57
N SER A 56 -4.09 12.40 -2.28
CA SER A 56 -4.67 12.24 -0.95
C SER A 56 -5.08 10.79 -0.70
N GLU A 57 -5.21 10.40 0.57
CA GLU A 57 -5.80 9.10 0.92
C GLU A 57 -7.16 8.89 0.25
N ARG A 58 -8.04 9.91 0.25
CA ARG A 58 -9.35 9.83 -0.40
C ARG A 58 -9.22 9.47 -1.89
N THR A 59 -8.22 10.02 -2.58
CA THR A 59 -7.95 9.72 -3.99
C THR A 59 -7.45 8.29 -4.17
N VAL A 60 -6.58 7.80 -3.29
CA VAL A 60 -6.10 6.41 -3.30
C VAL A 60 -7.25 5.42 -3.09
N LEU A 61 -8.12 5.68 -2.09
CA LEU A 61 -9.30 4.85 -1.82
C LEU A 61 -10.30 4.85 -2.97
N ALA A 62 -10.50 5.99 -3.64
CA ALA A 62 -11.35 6.06 -4.83
C ALA A 62 -10.78 5.22 -5.98
N HIS A 63 -9.45 5.21 -6.16
CA HIS A 63 -8.79 4.38 -7.17
C HIS A 63 -8.93 2.88 -6.88
N ALA A 64 -8.87 2.47 -5.62
CA ALA A 64 -9.03 1.07 -5.20
C ALA A 64 -10.31 0.41 -5.75
N VAL A 65 -11.42 1.15 -5.74
CA VAL A 65 -12.71 0.68 -6.28
C VAL A 65 -12.60 0.37 -7.78
N THR A 66 -11.86 1.18 -8.54
CA THR A 66 -11.65 0.96 -9.98
C THR A 66 -10.79 -0.28 -10.28
N THR A 67 -9.94 -0.68 -9.33
CA THR A 67 -9.03 -1.83 -9.45
C THR A 67 -9.55 -3.10 -8.75
N ARG A 68 -10.83 -3.14 -8.35
CA ARG A 68 -11.45 -4.27 -7.62
C ARG A 68 -10.74 -4.58 -6.29
N VAL A 69 -10.33 -3.54 -5.58
CA VAL A 69 -9.83 -3.58 -4.20
C VAL A 69 -10.89 -2.91 -3.34
N THR A 70 -11.25 -3.54 -2.22
CA THR A 70 -12.28 -2.97 -1.35
C THR A 70 -11.74 -1.76 -0.59
N ALA A 71 -12.63 -0.87 -0.16
CA ALA A 71 -12.22 0.27 0.66
C ALA A 71 -11.62 -0.14 2.02
N ASP A 72 -11.97 -1.33 2.51
CA ASP A 72 -11.43 -1.88 3.74
C ASP A 72 -9.99 -2.38 3.53
N GLU A 73 -9.77 -3.21 2.50
CA GLU A 73 -8.43 -3.66 2.08
C GLU A 73 -7.48 -2.49 1.83
N ALA A 74 -7.97 -1.45 1.16
CA ALA A 74 -7.19 -0.25 0.88
C ALA A 74 -6.89 0.57 2.14
N ARG A 75 -7.77 0.57 3.15
CA ARG A 75 -7.51 1.23 4.43
C ARG A 75 -6.50 0.45 5.26
N THR A 76 -6.64 -0.87 5.36
CA THR A 76 -5.67 -1.74 6.05
C THR A 76 -4.26 -1.58 5.49
N LEU A 77 -4.11 -1.35 4.18
CA LEU A 77 -2.81 -1.09 3.56
C LEU A 77 -2.19 0.28 3.95
N LEU A 78 -3.02 1.25 4.33
CA LEU A 78 -2.61 2.62 4.66
C LEU A 78 -2.50 2.88 6.17
N ASP A 79 -2.89 1.90 7.00
CA ASP A 79 -2.72 1.91 8.46
C ASP A 79 -1.29 1.52 8.85
#